data_AF-A0A2W2NDP5-F1
#
_entry.id   AF-A0A2W2NDP5-F1
#
_cell.length_a   1.000
_cell.length_b   1.000
_cell.length_c   1.000
_cell.angle_alpha   90.00
_cell.angle_beta   90.00
_cell.angle_gamma   90.00
#
_symmetry.space_group_name_H-M   'P 1'
#
loop_
_entity.id
_entity.type
_entity.pdbx_description
1 polymer ?
#
loop_
_entity_poly.entity_id
_entity_poly.type
_entity_poly.pdbx_seq_one_letter_code
_entity_poly.pdbx_strand_id
1 'polypeptide(L)'
;MRIRVTAAAAAVSGVLALTACTSSAATADRHSDNGAKPADTAESSGEPAGHITERSVKPWPFTVASGTLACSGQAVTFTIPEGTYGLNDAAQRKHPAPDPIWADDPNSPGSRIPLTEVIAKGLQLCR
;
A
#
# COMPACT_ATOMS: atom_id res chain seq x y z
N MET A 1 23.28 -53.91 15.11
CA MET A 1 22.96 -54.79 13.98
C MET A 1 22.58 -53.89 12.81
N ARG A 2 23.28 -54.03 11.68
CA ARG A 2 23.17 -53.20 10.46
C ARG A 2 21.87 -53.55 9.72
N ILE A 3 21.29 -52.64 8.92
CA ILE A 3 21.38 -52.66 7.44
C ILE A 3 21.16 -51.23 6.89
N ARG A 4 22.05 -50.84 5.96
CA ARG A 4 21.99 -49.66 5.07
C ARG A 4 21.42 -50.09 3.72
N VAL A 5 20.68 -49.23 3.01
CA VAL A 5 20.70 -49.17 1.53
C VAL A 5 20.55 -47.71 1.07
N THR A 6 21.34 -47.40 0.03
CA THR A 6 21.70 -46.12 -0.59
C THR A 6 21.18 -46.02 -2.04
N ALA A 7 21.02 -44.79 -2.57
CA ALA A 7 21.32 -44.31 -3.94
C ALA A 7 20.37 -43.15 -4.31
N ALA A 8 20.77 -41.91 -4.62
CA ALA A 8 21.65 -41.38 -5.69
C ALA A 8 20.97 -41.30 -7.09
N ALA A 9 20.69 -40.08 -7.56
CA ALA A 9 20.48 -39.72 -8.98
C ALA A 9 20.78 -38.20 -9.10
N ALA A 10 21.93 -37.78 -9.65
CA ALA A 10 22.33 -37.68 -11.06
C ALA A 10 22.08 -36.25 -11.60
N ALA A 11 23.18 -35.55 -11.83
CA ALA A 11 23.29 -34.20 -12.38
C ALA A 11 23.13 -34.19 -13.91
N VAL A 12 22.69 -33.06 -14.47
CA VAL A 12 22.95 -32.73 -15.88
C VAL A 12 23.30 -31.25 -16.00
N SER A 13 24.60 -31.00 -16.16
CA SER A 13 25.18 -29.75 -16.60
C SER A 13 24.90 -29.55 -18.08
N GLY A 14 24.44 -28.36 -18.47
CA GLY A 14 24.39 -27.89 -19.85
C GLY A 14 24.97 -26.48 -19.93
N VAL A 15 26.24 -26.40 -20.30
CA VAL A 15 26.93 -25.14 -20.64
C VAL A 15 26.67 -24.89 -22.12
N LEU A 16 26.04 -23.77 -22.47
CA LEU A 16 26.09 -23.20 -23.81
C LEU A 16 26.92 -21.91 -23.74
N ALA A 17 28.17 -22.02 -24.17
CA ALA A 17 29.04 -20.89 -24.43
C ALA A 17 28.67 -20.28 -25.80
N LEU A 18 28.28 -19.00 -25.80
CA LEU A 18 28.20 -18.19 -27.01
C LEU A 18 29.34 -17.18 -26.99
N THR A 19 30.27 -17.44 -27.90
CA THR A 19 31.43 -16.62 -28.26
C THR A 19 30.98 -15.36 -29.00
N ALA A 20 31.44 -14.17 -28.57
CA ALA A 20 31.91 -13.12 -29.47
C ALA A 20 32.60 -11.99 -28.68
N CYS A 21 33.89 -11.80 -28.97
CA CYS A 21 34.66 -10.65 -28.53
C CYS A 21 34.29 -9.44 -29.40
N THR A 22 33.85 -8.35 -28.79
CA THR A 22 33.97 -7.02 -29.39
C THR A 22 34.41 -6.06 -28.29
N SER A 23 35.72 -5.86 -28.26
CA SER A 23 36.39 -4.78 -27.53
C SER A 23 36.05 -3.45 -28.19
N SER A 24 35.37 -2.56 -27.47
CA SER A 24 35.22 -1.15 -27.84
C SER A 24 35.55 -0.28 -26.62
N ALA A 25 36.59 0.53 -26.84
CA ALA A 25 37.08 1.70 -26.15
C ALA A 25 36.49 2.07 -24.77
N ALA A 26 37.40 2.17 -23.79
CA ALA A 26 37.18 2.90 -22.56
C ALA A 26 36.94 4.40 -22.84
N THR A 27 35.73 4.85 -22.55
CA THR A 27 35.47 6.22 -22.09
C THR A 27 34.76 6.10 -20.76
N ALA A 28 35.45 6.57 -19.72
CA ALA A 28 34.93 6.64 -18.37
C ALA A 28 33.84 7.71 -18.32
N ASP A 29 32.59 7.30 -18.14
CA ASP A 29 31.55 8.18 -17.63
C ASP A 29 30.79 7.51 -16.50
N ARG A 30 30.86 8.18 -15.35
CA ARG A 30 30.25 7.79 -14.08
C ARG A 30 28.74 8.02 -14.18
N HIS A 31 27.96 6.96 -14.07
CA HIS A 31 26.61 7.08 -13.52
C HIS A 31 26.31 5.89 -12.61
N SER A 32 26.66 6.08 -11.34
CA SER A 32 26.23 5.22 -10.24
C SER A 32 24.78 5.56 -9.96
N ASP A 33 23.87 4.98 -10.74
CA ASP A 33 22.45 5.01 -10.46
C ASP A 33 22.11 3.76 -9.63
N ASN A 34 22.40 3.82 -8.33
CA ASN A 34 21.68 3.05 -7.34
C ASN A 34 20.31 3.72 -7.13
N GLY A 35 19.51 3.77 -8.19
CA GLY A 35 18.11 4.11 -8.13
C GLY A 35 17.35 2.84 -7.79
N ALA A 36 17.21 2.56 -6.49
CA ALA A 36 16.09 1.77 -6.01
C ALA A 36 14.83 2.42 -6.56
N LYS A 37 14.32 1.89 -7.68
CA LYS A 37 13.03 2.25 -8.25
C LYS A 37 12.04 2.13 -7.10
N PRO A 38 11.41 3.23 -6.64
CA PRO A 38 10.22 3.08 -5.84
C PRO A 38 9.26 2.31 -6.73
N ALA A 39 8.97 1.08 -6.33
CA ALA A 39 7.79 0.40 -6.80
C ALA A 39 6.61 1.18 -6.22
N ASP A 40 6.31 2.33 -6.81
CA ASP A 40 4.93 2.73 -7.05
C ASP A 40 4.37 1.69 -8.01
N THR A 41 4.10 0.52 -7.45
CA THR A 41 3.13 -0.40 -7.98
C THR A 41 1.84 0.38 -7.95
N ALA A 42 1.51 0.99 -9.08
CA ALA A 42 0.15 1.23 -9.46
C ALA A 42 -0.58 -0.11 -9.32
N GLU A 43 -1.21 -0.30 -8.15
CA GLU A 43 -2.26 -1.27 -7.92
C GLU A 43 -3.38 -0.93 -8.90
N SER A 44 -3.30 -1.54 -10.07
CA SER A 44 -4.35 -1.49 -11.08
C SER A 44 -4.59 -2.90 -11.56
N SER A 45 -5.41 -3.63 -10.82
CA SER A 45 -6.35 -4.64 -11.33
C SER A 45 -7.28 -5.11 -10.20
N GLY A 46 -8.34 -4.34 -9.93
CA GLY A 46 -9.51 -4.84 -9.18
C GLY A 46 -9.77 -4.27 -7.79
N GLU A 47 -9.04 -3.25 -7.34
CA GLU A 47 -9.31 -2.66 -6.02
C GLU A 47 -10.61 -1.82 -6.04
N PRO A 48 -11.50 -1.96 -5.04
CA PRO A 48 -12.76 -1.22 -5.00
C PRO A 48 -12.52 0.28 -5.06
N ALA A 49 -13.37 1.00 -5.81
CA ALA A 49 -13.33 2.45 -5.82
C ALA A 49 -13.45 2.99 -4.38
N GLY A 50 -12.56 3.92 -4.03
CA GLY A 50 -12.51 4.52 -2.70
C GLY A 50 -11.68 3.77 -1.67
N HIS A 51 -11.03 2.64 -2.01
CA HIS A 51 -10.03 2.06 -1.11
C HIS A 51 -8.86 3.03 -0.88
N ILE A 52 -8.50 3.22 0.39
CA ILE A 52 -7.41 4.09 0.83
C ILE A 52 -6.56 3.39 1.88
N THR A 53 -5.27 3.71 1.88
CA THR A 53 -4.27 3.16 2.81
C THR A 53 -3.47 4.29 3.43
N GLU A 54 -2.68 4.01 4.46
CA GLU A 54 -1.70 4.93 5.06
C GLU A 54 -0.71 5.55 4.06
N ARG A 55 -0.54 4.95 2.87
CA ARG A 55 0.28 5.50 1.78
C ARG A 55 -0.44 6.56 0.95
N SER A 56 -1.78 6.55 0.95
CA SER A 56 -2.62 7.38 0.08
C SER A 56 -2.92 8.79 0.62
N VAL A 57 -2.73 8.99 1.94
CA VAL A 57 -3.04 10.23 2.69
C VAL A 57 -1.97 10.42 3.76
N LYS A 58 -1.46 11.65 3.92
CA LYS A 58 -0.47 11.98 4.97
C LYS A 58 -0.76 13.33 5.60
N PRO A 59 -0.90 13.42 6.94
CA PRO A 59 -0.80 12.34 7.93
C PRO A 59 -1.99 11.37 7.86
N TRP A 60 -1.75 10.09 8.13
CA TRP A 60 -2.81 9.07 8.14
C TRP A 60 -3.64 9.18 9.43
N PRO A 61 -4.96 9.43 9.36
CA PRO A 61 -5.74 9.78 10.54
C PRO A 61 -6.34 8.59 11.28
N PHE A 62 -6.05 7.36 10.86
CA PHE A 62 -6.65 6.16 11.45
C PHE A 62 -5.61 5.25 12.09
N THR A 63 -6.03 4.45 13.08
CA THR A 63 -5.18 3.44 13.73
C THR A 63 -5.08 2.14 12.92
N VAL A 64 -5.95 1.97 11.93
CA VAL A 64 -6.00 0.84 11.00
C VAL A 64 -5.22 1.18 9.72
N ALA A 65 -4.59 0.19 9.08
CA ALA A 65 -3.70 0.44 7.93
C ALA A 65 -4.45 0.85 6.64
N SER A 66 -5.70 0.44 6.49
CA SER A 66 -6.50 0.70 5.29
C SER A 66 -8.01 0.59 5.54
N GLY A 67 -8.79 1.04 4.56
CA GLY A 67 -10.23 0.84 4.52
C GLY A 67 -10.82 1.44 3.25
N THR A 68 -12.15 1.40 3.13
CA THR A 68 -12.85 1.86 1.93
C THR A 68 -13.71 3.09 2.23
N LEU A 69 -13.47 4.17 1.51
CA LEU A 69 -14.33 5.34 1.48
C LEU A 69 -15.54 5.10 0.59
N ALA A 70 -16.70 5.57 1.04
CA ALA A 70 -17.90 5.67 0.22
C ALA A 70 -18.55 7.04 0.43
N CYS A 71 -19.32 7.48 -0.57
CA CYS A 71 -20.15 8.66 -0.45
C CYS A 71 -21.61 8.36 -0.80
N SER A 72 -22.54 8.89 0.01
CA SER A 72 -23.97 8.92 -0.28
C SER A 72 -24.55 10.30 0.05
N GLY A 73 -24.91 11.08 -0.97
CA GLY A 73 -25.57 12.39 -0.78
C GLY A 73 -24.81 13.34 0.17
N GLN A 74 -23.49 13.44 0.00
CA GLN A 74 -22.53 14.18 0.85
C GLN A 74 -22.15 13.51 2.19
N ALA A 75 -22.78 12.40 2.57
CA ALA A 75 -22.32 11.59 3.71
C ALA A 75 -21.09 10.79 3.30
N VAL A 76 -19.93 11.05 3.92
CA VAL A 76 -18.70 10.29 3.70
C VAL A 76 -18.51 9.28 4.80
N THR A 77 -18.40 8.01 4.43
CA THR A 77 -18.17 6.90 5.36
C THR A 77 -16.85 6.22 5.09
N PHE A 78 -16.27 5.62 6.14
CA PHE A 78 -15.10 4.77 6.07
C PHE A 78 -15.43 3.38 6.62
N THR A 79 -15.25 2.36 5.78
CA THR A 79 -15.58 0.97 6.11
C THR A 79 -14.31 0.14 6.26
N ILE A 80 -14.27 -0.62 7.34
CA ILE A 80 -13.24 -1.60 7.69
C ILE A 80 -13.92 -2.91 8.12
N PRO A 81 -13.19 -4.02 8.31
CA PRO A 81 -13.79 -5.30 8.74
C PRO A 81 -14.63 -5.21 10.02
N GLU A 82 -14.26 -4.30 10.93
CA GLU A 82 -14.92 -4.07 12.21
C GLU A 82 -16.22 -3.27 12.09
N GLY A 83 -16.42 -2.52 11.00
CA GLY A 83 -17.63 -1.73 10.80
C GLY A 83 -17.47 -0.51 9.89
N THR A 84 -18.53 0.30 9.84
CA THR A 84 -18.61 1.52 9.02
C THR A 84 -18.77 2.74 9.92
N TYR A 85 -17.90 3.73 9.73
CA TYR A 85 -17.84 4.97 10.51
C TYR A 85 -18.18 6.18 9.64
N GLY A 86 -18.90 7.14 10.21
CA GLY A 86 -19.22 8.40 9.56
C GLY A 86 -18.11 9.43 9.75
N LEU A 87 -17.46 9.86 8.67
CA LEU A 87 -16.34 10.80 8.74
C LEU A 87 -16.78 12.26 8.87
N ASN A 88 -18.01 12.59 8.47
CA ASN A 88 -18.58 13.93 8.58
C ASN A 88 -19.97 13.92 9.21
N ASP A 89 -20.48 15.11 9.57
CA ASP A 89 -21.78 15.27 10.23
C ASP A 89 -22.93 14.61 9.45
N ALA A 90 -22.89 14.66 8.12
CA ALA A 90 -23.91 14.03 7.27
C ALA A 90 -23.93 12.50 7.44
N ALA A 91 -22.76 11.87 7.50
CA ALA A 91 -22.64 10.42 7.73
C ALA A 91 -22.91 10.04 9.19
N GLN A 92 -22.54 10.88 10.15
CA GLN A 92 -22.72 10.62 11.57
C GLN A 92 -24.20 10.59 12.01
N ARG A 93 -25.12 11.06 11.17
CA ARG A 93 -26.57 10.87 11.37
C ARG A 93 -27.01 9.40 11.30
N LYS A 94 -26.22 8.54 10.65
CA LYS A 94 -26.56 7.13 10.39
C LYS A 94 -25.48 6.15 10.84
N HIS A 95 -24.25 6.61 11.01
CA HIS A 95 -23.10 5.80 11.39
C HIS A 95 -22.41 6.39 12.62
N PRO A 96 -21.74 5.58 13.45
CA PRO A 96 -20.95 6.09 14.57
C PRO A 96 -19.79 6.96 14.07
N ALA A 97 -19.36 7.91 14.90
CA ALA A 97 -18.12 8.66 14.68
C ALA A 97 -16.90 7.72 14.71
N PRO A 98 -15.77 8.06 14.05
CA PRO A 98 -14.60 7.19 13.95
C PRO A 98 -13.78 7.15 15.24
N ASP A 99 -14.33 7.57 16.39
CA ASP A 99 -13.60 7.72 17.65
C ASP A 99 -12.76 6.50 18.08
N PRO A 100 -13.20 5.24 17.88
CA PRO A 100 -12.40 4.08 18.24
C PRO A 100 -11.18 3.85 17.35
N ILE A 101 -11.18 4.40 16.13
CA ILE A 101 -10.15 4.20 15.12
C ILE A 101 -9.40 5.49 14.76
N TRP A 102 -9.73 6.61 15.40
CA TRP A 102 -9.15 7.92 15.08
C TRP A 102 -7.82 8.08 15.82
N ALA A 103 -6.73 8.19 15.06
CA ALA A 103 -5.39 8.33 15.59
C ALA A 103 -5.16 9.69 16.27
N ASP A 104 -4.44 9.65 17.39
CA ASP A 104 -3.92 10.83 18.06
C ASP A 104 -2.80 11.47 17.23
N ASP A 105 -2.68 12.81 17.31
CA ASP A 105 -1.61 13.55 16.63
C ASP A 105 -0.34 13.56 17.50
N PRO A 106 0.76 12.92 17.05
CA PRO A 106 2.01 12.89 17.82
C PRO A 106 2.65 14.27 17.97
N ASN A 107 2.30 15.24 17.12
CA ASN A 107 2.82 16.61 17.17
C ASN A 107 1.98 17.52 18.07
N SER A 108 0.78 17.10 18.46
CA SER A 108 -0.17 17.88 19.27
C SER A 108 -0.84 16.99 20.32
N PRO A 109 -0.23 16.82 21.51
CA PRO A 109 -0.77 15.99 22.57
C PRO A 109 -2.22 16.33 22.93
N GLY A 110 -3.08 15.31 23.01
CA GLY A 110 -4.51 15.47 23.30
C GLY A 110 -5.36 15.90 22.11
N SER A 111 -4.76 16.05 20.92
CA SER A 111 -5.47 16.29 19.66
C SER A 111 -5.43 15.04 18.80
N ARG A 112 -6.35 14.97 17.83
CA ARG A 112 -6.41 13.90 16.84
C ARG A 112 -6.04 14.40 15.46
N ILE A 113 -5.52 13.51 14.62
CA ILE A 113 -5.07 13.86 13.27
C ILE A 113 -6.28 14.34 12.44
N PRO A 114 -6.24 15.50 11.77
CA PRO A 114 -7.41 16.03 11.06
C PRO A 114 -7.95 15.09 9.97
N LEU A 115 -9.29 14.91 9.93
CA LEU A 115 -9.97 14.11 8.91
C LEU A 115 -10.21 14.86 7.58
N THR A 116 -9.83 16.13 7.50
CA THR A 116 -10.16 17.02 6.36
C THR A 116 -9.74 16.43 5.01
N GLU A 117 -8.55 15.85 4.92
CA GLU A 117 -8.03 15.29 3.66
C GLU A 117 -8.79 14.02 3.23
N VAL A 118 -9.05 13.10 4.17
CA VAL A 118 -9.83 11.87 3.88
C VAL A 118 -11.27 12.19 3.53
N ILE A 119 -11.89 13.17 4.20
CA ILE A 119 -13.25 13.64 3.86
C ILE A 119 -13.25 14.24 2.46
N ALA A 120 -12.28 15.08 2.11
CA ALA A 120 -12.18 15.68 0.78
C ALA A 120 -12.04 14.61 -0.33
N LYS A 121 -11.21 13.58 -0.12
CA LYS A 121 -11.12 12.43 -1.04
C LYS A 121 -12.45 11.67 -1.14
N GLY A 122 -13.13 11.42 -0.01
CA GLY A 122 -14.42 10.77 0.00
C GLY A 122 -15.51 11.57 -0.72
N LEU A 123 -15.49 12.90 -0.59
CA LEU A 123 -16.43 13.78 -1.30
C LEU A 123 -16.25 13.73 -2.83
N GLN A 124 -15.05 13.45 -3.32
CA GLN A 124 -14.81 13.25 -4.76
C GLN A 124 -15.50 12.00 -5.32
N LEU A 125 -15.94 11.08 -4.44
CA LEU A 125 -16.69 9.89 -4.80
C LEU A 125 -18.20 10.16 -4.95
N CYS A 126 -18.71 11.32 -4.54
CA CYS A 126 -20.14 11.68 -4.58
C CYS A 126 -20.66 12.04 -5.99
N ARG A 127 -20.12 11.44 -7.04
CA ARG A 127 -20.47 11.77 -8.43
C ARG A 127 -21.85 11.25 -8.83
#